data_AF-A0A975P3P8-F1
#
_entry.id   AF-A0A975P3P8-F1
#
_cell.length_a   1.000
_cell.length_b   1.000
_cell.length_c   1.000
_cell.angle_alpha   90.00
_cell.angle_beta   90.00
_cell.angle_gamma   90.00
#
_symmetry.space_group_name_H-M   'P 1'
#
loop_
_entity.id
_entity.type
_entity.pdbx_description
1 polymer ?
#
loop_
_entity_poly.entity_id
_entity_poly.type
_entity_poly.pdbx_seq_one_letter_code
_entity_poly.pdbx_strand_id
1 'polypeptide(L)'
;MITRNQGLTKTYNRFHARSENAADIARLRTLHHEMDVAVLRAYARGASSEDDARGWNDLADRAAPEFIDQDADEGKTPKTRLDWPSDFKDEVLARLLALNATRAAEERAAGLVAVDDGEDEDAELEGENE
;
A
#
# COMPACT_ATOMS: atom_id res chain seq x y z
N MET A 1 17.86 12.01 10.41
CA MET A 1 18.75 12.10 9.22
C MET A 1 19.83 13.16 9.37
N ILE A 2 19.48 14.45 9.40
CA ILE A 2 20.44 15.57 9.42
C ILE A 2 21.32 15.55 10.68
N THR A 3 20.70 15.44 11.86
CA THR A 3 21.42 15.36 13.15
C THR A 3 22.37 14.18 13.26
N ARG A 4 22.09 13.08 12.53
CA ARG A 4 22.92 11.86 12.54
C ARG A 4 23.83 11.73 11.32
N ASN A 5 23.82 12.71 10.41
CA ASN A 5 24.50 12.65 9.11
C ASN A 5 24.26 11.32 8.35
N GLN A 6 23.00 10.87 8.32
CA GLN A 6 22.59 9.62 7.67
C GLN A 6 21.65 9.90 6.49
N GLY A 7 21.84 9.16 5.40
CA GLY A 7 20.92 9.14 4.25
C GLY A 7 19.59 8.42 4.54
N LEU A 8 18.64 8.53 3.60
CA LEU A 8 17.29 7.93 3.70
C LEU A 8 17.36 6.41 3.90
N THR A 9 18.12 5.70 3.07
CA THR A 9 18.24 4.24 3.14
C THR A 9 18.69 3.76 4.52
N LYS A 10 19.71 4.39 5.11
CA LYS A 10 20.19 4.02 6.46
C LYS A 10 19.14 4.29 7.53
N THR A 11 18.43 5.41 7.41
CA THR A 11 17.36 5.77 8.35
C THR A 11 16.18 4.81 8.24
N TYR A 12 15.83 4.42 7.01
CA TYR A 12 14.72 3.52 6.73
C TYR A 12 15.01 2.07 7.15
N ASN A 13 16.25 1.61 7.00
CA ASN A 13 16.67 0.33 7.57
C ASN A 13 16.52 0.30 9.10
N ARG A 14 16.87 1.41 9.77
CA ARG A 14 16.70 1.55 11.24
C ARG A 14 15.22 1.60 11.63
N PHE A 15 14.39 2.26 10.83
CA PHE A 15 12.94 2.28 11.03
C PHE A 15 12.34 0.87 11.05
N HIS A 16 12.79 -0.03 10.18
CA HIS A 16 12.32 -1.41 10.13
C HIS A 16 13.02 -2.38 11.08
N ALA A 17 14.15 -1.99 11.69
CA ALA A 17 14.89 -2.87 12.59
C ALA A 17 14.19 -3.01 13.95
N ARG A 18 13.77 -4.24 14.31
CA ARG A 18 13.12 -4.55 15.61
C ARG A 18 13.97 -4.13 16.82
N SER A 19 15.30 -4.24 16.72
CA SER A 19 16.24 -3.91 17.80
C SER A 19 16.51 -2.41 17.98
N GLU A 20 16.02 -1.56 17.06
CA GLU A 20 16.25 -0.12 17.12
C GLU A 20 15.27 0.55 18.08
N ASN A 21 15.82 1.15 19.14
CA ASN A 21 15.09 1.77 20.24
C ASN A 21 15.40 3.26 20.41
N ALA A 22 16.15 3.87 19.49
CA ALA A 22 16.42 5.30 19.62
C ALA A 22 15.14 6.14 19.54
N ALA A 23 15.05 7.15 20.40
CA ALA A 23 13.86 8.01 20.53
C ALA A 23 13.43 8.67 19.21
N ASP A 24 14.38 9.03 18.35
CA ASP A 24 14.09 9.62 17.03
C ASP A 24 13.42 8.61 16.08
N ILE A 25 13.84 7.34 16.13
CA ILE A 25 13.23 6.27 15.34
C ILE A 25 11.87 5.87 15.92
N ALA A 26 11.74 5.79 17.25
CA ALA A 26 10.45 5.54 17.89
C ALA A 26 9.44 6.63 17.51
N ARG A 27 9.85 7.91 17.55
CA ARG A 27 9.00 9.02 17.11
C ARG A 27 8.62 8.92 15.63
N LEU A 28 9.56 8.52 14.78
CA LEU A 28 9.28 8.31 13.35
C LEU A 28 8.23 7.21 13.13
N ARG A 29 8.28 6.12 13.90
CA ARG A 29 7.27 5.05 13.87
C ARG A 29 5.89 5.53 14.31
N THR A 30 5.82 6.29 15.39
CA THR A 30 4.56 6.91 15.83
C THR A 30 3.97 7.81 14.76
N LEU A 31 4.77 8.69 14.15
CA LEU A 31 4.32 9.59 13.09
C LEU A 31 3.83 8.83 11.86
N HIS A 32 4.49 7.72 11.51
CA HIS A 32 4.04 6.87 10.39
C HIS A 32 2.66 6.26 10.68
N HIS A 33 2.48 5.70 11.88
CA HIS A 33 1.19 5.16 12.29
C HIS A 33 0.09 6.24 12.34
N GLU A 34 0.38 7.44 12.86
CA GLU A 34 -0.56 8.56 12.85
C GLU A 34 -0.96 8.97 11.43
N MET A 35 0.00 8.99 10.50
CA MET A 35 -0.25 9.26 9.08
C MET A 35 -1.14 8.18 8.46
N ASP A 36 -0.84 6.91 8.70
CA ASP A 36 -1.60 5.77 8.21
C ASP A 36 -3.07 5.84 8.67
N VAL A 37 -3.30 6.09 9.95
CA VAL A 37 -4.65 6.30 10.54
C VAL A 37 -5.33 7.51 9.91
N ALA A 38 -4.61 8.62 9.72
CA ALA A 38 -5.16 9.83 9.12
C ALA A 38 -5.61 9.62 7.66
N VAL A 39 -4.87 8.81 6.90
CA VAL A 39 -5.21 8.42 5.53
C VAL A 39 -6.48 7.57 5.52
N LEU A 40 -6.57 6.54 6.35
CA LEU A 40 -7.78 5.71 6.46
C LEU A 40 -9.01 6.54 6.84
N ARG A 41 -8.86 7.47 7.79
CA ARG A 41 -9.93 8.42 8.16
C ARG A 41 -10.28 9.41 7.03
N ALA A 42 -9.33 9.74 6.16
CA ALA A 42 -9.62 10.56 4.98
C ALA A 42 -10.50 9.80 3.98
N TYR A 43 -10.23 8.52 3.76
CA TYR A 43 -11.11 7.65 2.97
C TYR A 43 -12.51 7.54 3.60
N ALA A 44 -12.61 7.45 4.92
CA ALA A 44 -13.90 7.45 5.60
C ALA A 44 -14.71 8.73 5.34
N ARG A 45 -14.06 9.91 5.37
CA ARG A 45 -14.72 11.20 5.09
C ARG A 45 -15.14 11.36 3.63
N GLY A 46 -14.43 10.73 2.70
CA GLY A 46 -14.71 10.77 1.27
C GLY A 46 -15.58 9.62 0.77
N ALA A 47 -16.09 8.78 1.67
CA ALA A 47 -16.91 7.63 1.32
C ALA A 47 -18.32 8.06 0.88
N SER A 48 -18.84 7.39 -0.14
CA SER A 48 -20.17 7.68 -0.71
C SER A 48 -21.33 7.15 0.14
N SER A 49 -21.07 6.20 1.04
CA SER A 49 -22.07 5.61 1.93
C SER A 49 -21.62 5.62 3.40
N GLU A 50 -22.57 5.68 4.33
CA GLU A 50 -22.28 5.61 5.78
C GLU A 50 -21.67 4.25 6.19
N ASP A 51 -22.05 3.18 5.50
CA ASP A 51 -21.50 1.85 5.73
C ASP A 51 -20.02 1.76 5.33
N ASP A 52 -19.66 2.35 4.19
CA ASP A 52 -18.26 2.46 3.76
C ASP A 52 -17.47 3.36 4.71
N ALA A 53 -18.03 4.50 5.11
CA ALA A 53 -17.39 5.41 6.05
C ALA A 53 -17.09 4.73 7.39
N ARG A 54 -18.05 3.97 7.92
CA ARG A 54 -17.88 3.16 9.14
C ARG A 54 -16.80 2.11 8.95
N GLY A 55 -16.78 1.42 7.81
CA GLY A 55 -15.78 0.41 7.52
C GLY A 55 -14.34 0.96 7.42
N TRP A 56 -14.16 2.15 6.85
CA TRP A 56 -12.86 2.84 6.84
C TRP A 56 -12.44 3.34 8.23
N ASN A 57 -13.38 3.81 9.05
CA ASN A 57 -13.08 4.20 10.44
C ASN A 57 -12.70 2.99 11.29
N ASP A 58 -13.40 1.86 11.12
CA ASP A 58 -13.06 0.61 11.78
C ASP A 58 -11.64 0.15 11.40
N LEU A 59 -11.28 0.19 10.11
CA LEU A 59 -9.90 -0.04 9.67
C LEU A 59 -8.89 0.90 10.35
N ALA A 60 -9.23 2.19 10.45
CA ALA A 60 -8.35 3.18 11.07
C ALA A 60 -8.11 2.90 12.57
N ASP A 61 -9.15 2.46 13.28
CA ASP A 61 -9.04 2.17 14.72
C ASP A 61 -8.31 0.83 14.98
N ARG A 62 -8.34 -0.09 14.01
CA ARG A 62 -7.60 -1.37 14.03
C ARG A 62 -6.17 -1.30 13.52
N ALA A 63 -5.78 -0.20 12.87
CA ALA A 63 -4.50 -0.10 12.16
C ALA A 63 -3.34 -0.31 13.14
N ALA A 64 -2.65 -1.45 13.05
CA ALA A 64 -1.54 -1.79 13.92
C ALA A 64 -0.38 -2.31 13.07
N PRO A 65 0.69 -1.52 12.87
CA PRO A 65 1.88 -2.01 12.19
C PRO A 65 2.64 -3.00 13.08
N GLU A 66 3.07 -4.10 12.48
CA GLU A 66 3.80 -5.17 13.13
C GLU A 66 5.15 -5.41 12.46
N PHE A 67 6.09 -6.01 13.19
CA PHE A 67 7.36 -6.43 12.63
C PHE A 67 7.21 -7.79 11.96
N ILE A 68 7.08 -7.77 10.64
CA ILE A 68 6.89 -8.96 9.80
C ILE A 68 8.24 -9.36 9.20
N ASP A 69 8.60 -10.62 9.35
CA ASP A 69 9.78 -11.17 8.70
C ASP A 69 9.42 -11.53 7.27
N GLN A 70 10.10 -10.88 6.32
CA GLN A 70 9.95 -11.20 4.90
C GLN A 70 10.86 -12.36 4.54
N ASP A 71 10.27 -13.35 3.88
CA ASP A 71 11.02 -14.43 3.26
C ASP A 71 12.05 -13.84 2.30
N ALA A 72 13.27 -14.33 2.45
CA ALA A 72 14.37 -13.94 1.60
C ALA A 72 14.58 -15.01 0.54
N ASP A 73 14.92 -14.58 -0.69
CA ASP A 73 15.41 -15.49 -1.72
C ASP A 73 16.55 -16.35 -1.17
N GLU A 74 16.70 -17.57 -1.70
CA GLU A 74 17.76 -18.50 -1.35
C GLU A 74 19.13 -17.79 -1.20
N GLY A 75 19.69 -17.84 0.01
CA GLY A 75 21.01 -17.27 0.34
C GLY A 75 20.99 -15.84 0.89
N LYS A 76 19.84 -15.17 1.04
CA LYS A 76 19.72 -13.85 1.67
C LYS A 76 19.17 -13.95 3.09
N THR A 77 19.58 -13.03 3.97
CA THR A 77 19.05 -12.95 5.34
C THR A 77 17.60 -12.44 5.28
N PRO A 78 16.64 -13.09 5.98
CA PRO A 78 15.28 -12.59 6.10
C PRO A 78 15.29 -11.17 6.64
N LYS A 79 14.50 -10.29 6.03
CA LYS A 79 14.43 -8.87 6.39
C LYS A 79 13.16 -8.63 7.16
N THR A 80 13.30 -8.19 8.40
CA THR A 80 12.17 -7.69 9.18
C THR A 80 11.74 -6.33 8.62
N ARG A 81 10.45 -6.17 8.37
CA ARG A 81 9.82 -4.91 7.96
C ARG A 81 8.70 -4.58 8.92
N LEU A 82 8.74 -3.36 9.45
CA LEU A 82 7.60 -2.76 10.15
C LEU A 82 6.53 -2.41 9.11
N ASP A 83 5.43 -3.14 9.12
CA ASP A 83 4.38 -3.07 8.09
C ASP A 83 3.06 -3.64 8.61
N TRP A 84 1.96 -3.49 7.87
CA TRP A 84 0.69 -4.13 8.25
C TRP A 84 0.68 -5.64 7.98
N PRO A 85 0.00 -6.43 8.82
CA PRO A 85 -0.29 -7.84 8.54
C PRO A 85 -0.95 -8.02 7.16
N SER A 86 -0.68 -9.15 6.49
CA SER A 86 -1.22 -9.47 5.15
C SER A 86 -2.73 -9.29 5.12
N ASP A 87 -3.42 -9.85 6.10
CA ASP A 87 -4.90 -9.86 6.12
C ASP A 87 -5.47 -8.44 6.22
N PHE A 88 -4.79 -7.56 6.96
CA PHE A 88 -5.18 -6.14 7.06
C PHE A 88 -4.94 -5.42 5.73
N LYS A 89 -3.79 -5.67 5.08
CA LYS A 89 -3.49 -5.09 3.76
C LYS A 89 -4.47 -5.54 2.72
N ASP A 90 -4.81 -6.82 2.72
CA ASP A 90 -5.75 -7.41 1.76
C ASP A 90 -7.14 -6.82 1.94
N GLU A 91 -7.59 -6.58 3.18
CA GLU A 91 -8.86 -5.90 3.45
C GLU A 91 -8.86 -4.46 2.92
N VAL A 92 -7.79 -3.69 3.18
CA VAL A 92 -7.64 -2.33 2.66
C VAL A 92 -7.63 -2.33 1.13
N LEU A 93 -6.85 -3.23 0.52
CA LEU A 93 -6.69 -3.32 -0.92
C LEU A 93 -8.01 -3.72 -1.59
N ALA A 94 -8.74 -4.69 -1.05
CA ALA A 94 -10.04 -5.11 -1.56
C ALA A 94 -11.04 -3.95 -1.58
N ARG A 95 -11.08 -3.14 -0.52
CA ARG A 95 -11.95 -1.95 -0.48
C ARG A 95 -11.53 -0.87 -1.48
N LEU A 96 -10.22 -0.63 -1.63
CA LEU A 96 -9.72 0.31 -2.63
C LEU A 96 -10.04 -0.13 -4.06
N LEU A 97 -9.91 -1.43 -4.35
CA LEU A 97 -10.27 -2.00 -5.65
C LEU A 97 -11.77 -1.88 -5.93
N ALA A 98 -12.62 -2.16 -4.93
CA ALA A 98 -14.07 -1.96 -5.05
C ALA A 98 -14.42 -0.49 -5.33
N LEU A 99 -13.83 0.44 -4.58
CA LEU A 99 -14.03 1.88 -4.78
C LEU A 99 -13.56 2.34 -6.17
N ASN A 100 -12.42 1.84 -6.63
CA ASN A 100 -11.90 2.15 -7.96
C ASN A 100 -12.83 1.61 -9.05
N ALA A 101 -13.33 0.38 -8.92
CA ALA A 101 -14.29 -0.20 -9.86
C ALA A 101 -15.56 0.65 -10.00
N THR A 102 -16.12 1.15 -8.89
CA THR A 102 -17.26 2.07 -8.91
C THR A 102 -16.92 3.37 -9.64
N ARG A 103 -15.79 4.00 -9.32
CA ARG A 103 -15.36 5.24 -9.98
C ARG A 103 -15.11 5.04 -11.47
N ALA A 104 -14.46 3.95 -11.87
CA ALA A 104 -14.25 3.62 -13.27
C ALA A 104 -15.59 3.40 -14.01
N ALA A 105 -16.60 2.84 -13.35
CA ALA A 105 -17.95 2.72 -13.93
C ALA A 105 -18.61 4.09 -14.10
N GLU A 106 -18.49 4.98 -13.12
CA GLU A 106 -18.97 6.38 -13.18
C GLU A 106 -18.25 7.17 -14.29
N GLU A 107 -16.93 7.03 -14.40
CA GLU A 107 -16.12 7.68 -15.44
C GLU A 107 -16.48 7.18 -16.84
N ARG A 108 -16.71 5.86 -17.02
CA ARG A 108 -17.21 5.32 -18.30
C ARG A 108 -18.58 5.87 -18.63
N ALA A 109 -19.49 5.93 -17.65
CA ALA A 109 -20.81 6.50 -17.84
C ALA A 109 -20.77 7.99 -18.18
N ALA A 110 -19.78 8.72 -17.63
CA ALA A 110 -19.52 10.13 -17.92
C ALA A 110 -18.77 10.37 -19.24
N GLY A 111 -18.35 9.30 -19.94
CA GLY A 111 -17.57 9.40 -21.19
C GLY A 111 -16.16 9.95 -21.00
N LEU A 112 -15.59 9.84 -19.79
CA LEU A 112 -14.28 10.36 -19.42
C LEU A 112 -13.15 9.32 -19.57
N VAL A 113 -13.47 8.10 -19.99
CA VAL A 113 -12.48 7.03 -20.19
C VAL A 113 -12.03 7.02 -21.65
N ALA A 114 -10.72 7.00 -21.88
CA ALA A 114 -10.14 6.83 -23.20
C ALA A 114 -10.63 5.50 -23.81
N VAL A 115 -11.00 5.54 -25.08
CA VAL A 115 -11.32 4.32 -25.84
C VAL A 115 -10.05 3.50 -25.85
N ASP A 116 -10.12 2.29 -25.29
CA ASP A 116 -9.10 1.27 -25.48
C ASP A 116 -9.22 0.84 -26.94
N ASP A 117 -8.52 1.54 -27.84
CA ASP A 117 -8.28 1.06 -29.21
C ASP A 117 -7.38 -0.15 -29.05
N GLY A 118 -8.01 -1.32 -28.88
CA GLY A 118 -7.36 -2.57 -28.51
C GLY A 118 -6.12 -2.84 -29.37
N GLU A 119 -4.98 -2.94 -28.72
CA GLU A 119 -3.79 -3.59 -29.27
C GLU A 119 -4.04 -5.11 -29.26
N ASP A 120 -4.98 -5.57 -30.09
CA ASP A 120 -5.05 -6.95 -30.56
C ASP A 120 -4.18 -7.06 -31.83
N GLU A 121 -2.85 -7.07 -31.67
CA GLU A 121 -1.92 -7.55 -32.71
C GLU A 121 -1.00 -8.65 -32.13
N ASP A 122 -1.62 -9.73 -31.63
CA ASP A 122 -0.97 -11.04 -31.52
C ASP A 122 -1.70 -12.03 -32.45
N ALA A 123 -1.39 -11.98 -33.75
CA ALA A 123 -1.68 -13.08 -34.66
C ALA A 123 -0.61 -13.17 -35.76
N GLU A 124 -0.06 -14.39 -35.90
CA GLU A 124 0.80 -14.91 -36.99
C GLU A 124 2.32 -14.77 -36.81
N LEU A 125 2.88 -15.61 -35.93
CA LEU A 125 4.18 -16.25 -36.17
C LEU A 125 3.96 -17.73 -36.50
N GLU A 126 3.48 -18.02 -37.71
CA GLU A 126 3.65 -19.33 -38.33
C GLU A 126 4.19 -19.19 -39.76
N GLY A 127 5.33 -19.84 -40.01
CA GLY A 127 5.78 -20.21 -41.35
C GLY A 127 6.89 -19.33 -41.93
N GLU A 128 8.13 -19.83 -41.85
CA GLU A 128 9.07 -19.99 -42.98
C GLU A 128 10.51 -20.07 -42.44
N ASN A 129 11.03 -21.30 -42.36
CA ASN A 129 12.46 -21.57 -42.50
C ASN A 129 12.57 -22.70 -43.53
N GLU A 130 12.96 -22.32 -44.73
CA GLU A 130 13.48 -23.19 -45.79
C GLU A 130 15.00 -23.34 -45.62
#